data_AF-A0AAV4ZQZ6-F1
#
_entry.id   AF-A0AAV4ZQZ6-F1
#
_cell.length_a   1.000
_cell.length_b   1.000
_cell.length_c   1.000
_cell.angle_alpha   90.00
_cell.angle_beta   90.00
_cell.angle_gamma   90.00
#
_symmetry.space_group_name_H-M   'P 1'
#
loop_
_entity.id
_entity.type
_entity.pdbx_description
1 polymer ?
#
loop_
_entity_poly.entity_id
_entity_poly.type
_entity_poly.pdbx_seq_one_letter_code
_entity_poly.pdbx_strand_id
1 'polypeptide(L)'
;MSSLDTPPPAARGNKGPRLDETNYEQLERIGRALHGDRWHAKLANDLGESERDARRWRAGQGQPSDEILRQARWYLREYIKILQRIVEE
;
A
#
# COMPACT_ATOMS: atom_id res chain seq x y z
N MET A 1 -13.06 46.78 -10.98
CA MET A 1 -13.41 45.44 -11.48
C MET A 1 -12.56 44.43 -10.72
N SER A 2 -13.07 43.96 -9.60
CA SER A 2 -12.40 42.97 -8.74
C SER A 2 -12.96 41.59 -9.10
N SER A 3 -12.11 40.70 -9.61
CA SER A 3 -12.49 39.33 -9.93
C SER A 3 -11.85 38.40 -8.89
N LEU A 4 -12.64 38.00 -7.90
CA LEU A 4 -12.37 36.86 -7.03
C LEU A 4 -13.58 35.96 -7.16
N ASP A 5 -13.39 34.76 -7.73
CA ASP A 5 -13.99 33.49 -7.31
C ASP A 5 -13.98 32.51 -8.47
N THR A 6 -12.84 31.86 -8.67
CA THR A 6 -12.87 30.49 -9.18
C THR A 6 -12.08 29.66 -8.20
N PRO A 7 -12.73 28.80 -7.38
CA PRO A 7 -11.98 27.89 -6.54
C PRO A 7 -11.14 26.98 -7.46
N PRO A 8 -9.90 26.64 -7.06
CA PRO A 8 -9.09 25.71 -7.82
C PRO A 8 -9.87 24.40 -8.01
N PRO A 9 -9.77 23.74 -9.19
CA PRO A 9 -10.38 22.43 -9.38
C PRO A 9 -9.87 21.53 -8.26
N ALA A 10 -10.77 20.76 -7.65
CA ALA A 10 -10.49 19.88 -6.52
C ALA A 10 -9.40 18.85 -6.86
N ALA A 11 -8.14 19.27 -6.81
CA ALA A 11 -6.98 18.47 -7.13
C ALA A 11 -6.44 17.82 -5.87
N ARG A 12 -7.29 17.05 -5.18
CA ARG A 12 -6.85 15.99 -4.26
C ARG A 12 -8.05 15.16 -3.83
N GLY A 13 -8.51 14.26 -4.70
CA GLY A 13 -9.24 13.11 -4.21
C GLY A 13 -8.38 12.43 -3.14
N ASN A 14 -8.90 12.27 -1.93
CA ASN A 14 -8.32 11.39 -0.93
C ASN A 14 -8.00 10.07 -1.65
N LYS A 15 -6.73 9.69 -1.74
CA LYS A 15 -6.27 8.45 -2.35
C LYS A 15 -6.66 7.26 -1.45
N GLY A 16 -7.95 7.15 -1.15
CA GLY A 16 -8.53 5.92 -0.65
C GLY A 16 -8.25 4.81 -1.66
N PRO A 17 -8.21 3.55 -1.21
CA PRO A 17 -8.13 2.42 -2.13
C PRO A 17 -9.19 2.58 -3.22
N ARG A 18 -8.83 2.31 -4.47
CA ARG A 18 -9.86 2.28 -5.51
C ARG A 18 -10.81 1.13 -5.18
N LEU A 19 -12.12 1.33 -5.35
CA LEU A 19 -13.12 0.32 -5.00
C LEU A 19 -13.00 -0.95 -5.87
N ASP A 20 -12.28 -0.87 -6.98
CA ASP A 20 -11.95 -1.95 -7.91
C ASP A 20 -10.51 -2.50 -7.78
N GLU A 21 -9.74 -2.03 -6.79
CA GLU A 21 -8.35 -2.47 -6.57
C GLU A 21 -8.32 -3.93 -6.09
N THR A 22 -7.63 -4.78 -6.85
CA THR A 22 -7.41 -6.19 -6.49
C THR A 22 -6.58 -6.31 -5.20
N ASN A 23 -6.69 -7.46 -4.52
CA ASN A 23 -5.86 -7.74 -3.35
C ASN A 23 -4.36 -7.66 -3.66
N TYR A 24 -3.96 -8.08 -4.86
CA TYR A 24 -2.58 -7.93 -5.33
C TYR A 24 -2.15 -6.47 -5.46
N GLU A 25 -2.95 -5.61 -6.09
CA GLU A 25 -2.61 -4.19 -6.27
C GLU A 25 -2.51 -3.46 -4.92
N GLN A 26 -3.41 -3.77 -3.98
CA GLN A 26 -3.32 -3.24 -2.62
C GLN A 26 -2.03 -3.72 -1.92
N LEU A 27 -1.70 -5.00 -2.06
CA LEU A 27 -0.47 -5.57 -1.50
C LEU A 27 0.78 -4.93 -2.13
N GLU A 28 0.78 -4.71 -3.45
CA GLU A 28 1.88 -4.06 -4.16
C GLU A 28 2.11 -2.64 -3.66
N ARG A 29 1.03 -1.86 -3.50
CA ARG A 29 1.12 -0.49 -2.98
C ARG A 29 1.72 -0.46 -1.58
N ILE A 30 1.30 -1.36 -0.70
CA ILE A 30 1.85 -1.50 0.66
C ILE A 30 3.33 -1.90 0.60
N GLY A 31 3.66 -2.92 -0.19
CA GLY A 31 5.02 -3.42 -0.31
C GLY A 31 5.99 -2.36 -0.81
N ARG A 32 5.62 -1.61 -1.86
CA ARG A 32 6.43 -0.52 -2.39
C ARG A 32 6.66 0.58 -1.36
N ALA A 33 5.64 0.90 -0.55
CA ALA A 33 5.77 1.89 0.52
C ALA A 33 6.75 1.45 1.62
N LEU A 34 6.77 0.16 1.97
CA LEU A 34 7.61 -0.38 3.05
C LEU A 34 9.04 -0.70 2.61
N HIS A 35 9.24 -1.15 1.36
CA HIS A 35 10.50 -1.77 0.93
C HIS A 35 11.02 -1.29 -0.43
N GLY A 36 10.34 -0.35 -1.08
CA GLY A 36 10.70 0.16 -2.41
C GLY A 36 10.50 -0.87 -3.53
N ASP A 37 11.30 -0.77 -4.59
CA ASP A 37 11.10 -1.61 -5.79
C ASP A 37 11.36 -3.10 -5.58
N ARG A 38 12.12 -3.47 -4.54
CA ARG A 38 12.43 -4.87 -4.20
C ARG A 38 11.49 -5.42 -3.12
N TRP A 39 10.22 -5.01 -3.15
CA TRP A 39 9.28 -5.34 -2.09
C TRP A 39 8.83 -6.81 -2.06
N HIS A 40 8.73 -7.50 -3.20
CA HIS A 40 8.09 -8.83 -3.27
C HIS A 40 8.67 -9.83 -2.27
N ALA A 41 9.99 -10.01 -2.27
CA ALA A 41 10.65 -10.98 -1.40
C ALA A 41 10.60 -10.55 0.08
N LYS A 42 10.78 -9.25 0.36
CA LYS A 42 10.78 -8.72 1.72
C LYS A 42 9.40 -8.80 2.36
N LEU A 43 8.37 -8.31 1.67
CA LEU A 43 7.01 -8.33 2.19
C LEU A 43 6.49 -9.77 2.32
N ALA A 44 6.81 -10.66 1.38
CA ALA A 44 6.43 -12.07 1.50
C ALA A 44 7.01 -12.68 2.79
N ASN A 45 8.30 -12.47 3.03
CA ASN A 45 8.96 -12.94 4.25
C ASN A 45 8.32 -12.36 5.52
N ASP A 46 8.03 -11.05 5.54
CA ASP A 46 7.38 -10.38 6.68
C ASP A 46 5.96 -10.94 6.95
N LEU A 47 5.27 -11.38 5.89
CA LEU A 47 3.94 -11.98 5.96
C LEU A 47 3.96 -13.50 6.20
N GLY A 48 5.14 -14.13 6.29
CA GLY A 48 5.26 -15.58 6.43
C GLY A 48 4.92 -16.37 5.15
N GLU A 49 4.87 -15.68 4.02
CA GLU A 49 4.55 -16.22 2.69
C GLU A 49 5.82 -16.52 1.91
N SER A 50 5.74 -17.46 0.96
CA SER A 50 6.90 -17.80 0.13
C SER A 50 7.11 -16.76 -0.98
N GLU A 51 8.38 -16.51 -1.37
CA GLU A 51 8.67 -15.66 -2.53
C GLU A 51 8.02 -16.22 -3.82
N ARG A 52 7.84 -17.54 -3.89
CA ARG A 52 7.14 -18.19 -5.00
C ARG A 52 5.69 -17.73 -5.09
N ASP A 53 4.98 -17.63 -3.98
CA ASP A 53 3.57 -17.20 -3.96
C ASP A 53 3.44 -15.73 -4.35
N ALA A 54 4.32 -14.87 -3.84
CA ALA A 54 4.39 -13.47 -4.26
C ALA A 54 4.65 -13.31 -5.77
N ARG A 55 5.52 -14.15 -6.36
CA ARG A 55 5.75 -14.18 -7.82
C ARG A 55 4.54 -14.69 -8.58
N ARG A 56 3.81 -15.68 -8.06
CA ARG A 56 2.57 -16.21 -8.68
C ARG A 56 1.48 -15.15 -8.71
N TRP A 57 1.24 -14.44 -7.61
CA TRP A 57 0.25 -13.35 -7.58
C TRP A 57 0.62 -12.24 -8.57
N ARG A 58 1.91 -11.88 -8.66
CA ARG A 58 2.40 -10.93 -9.67
C ARG A 58 2.12 -11.37 -11.11
N ALA A 59 2.24 -12.66 -11.39
CA ALA A 59 1.94 -13.23 -12.69
C ALA A 59 0.43 -13.39 -12.94
N GLY A 60 -0.44 -12.91 -12.04
CA GLY A 60 -1.89 -13.10 -12.11
C GLY A 60 -2.34 -14.52 -11.76
N GLN A 61 -1.44 -15.36 -11.24
CA GLN A 61 -1.74 -16.75 -10.87
C GLN A 61 -2.22 -16.80 -9.42
N GLY A 62 -3.53 -16.62 -9.25
CA GLY A 62 -4.17 -16.54 -7.94
C GLY A 62 -4.11 -15.13 -7.36
N GLN A 63 -4.58 -14.99 -6.12
CA GLN A 63 -4.61 -13.71 -5.41
C GLN A 63 -4.15 -13.90 -3.96
N PRO A 64 -3.55 -12.87 -3.34
CA PRO A 64 -3.39 -12.83 -1.91
C PRO A 64 -4.77 -12.94 -1.23
N SER A 65 -4.86 -13.73 -0.17
CA SER A 65 -6.07 -13.80 0.64
C SER A 65 -6.32 -12.49 1.38
N ASP A 66 -7.55 -12.28 1.84
CA ASP A 66 -7.90 -11.12 2.67
C ASP A 66 -7.13 -11.10 3.99
N GLU A 67 -6.71 -12.27 4.48
CA GLU A 67 -5.86 -12.43 5.66
C GLU A 67 -4.49 -11.78 5.47
N ILE A 68 -3.82 -12.14 4.37
CA ILE A 68 -2.52 -11.61 3.99
C ILE A 68 -2.61 -10.08 3.87
N LEU A 69 -3.69 -9.59 3.25
CA LEU A 69 -3.88 -8.16 3.09
C LEU A 69 -4.19 -7.44 4.41
N ARG A 70 -4.95 -8.09 5.31
CA ARG A 70 -5.17 -7.57 6.66
C ARG A 70 -3.86 -7.47 7.43
N GLN A 71 -3.00 -8.47 7.34
CA GLN A 71 -1.69 -8.49 8.00
C GLN A 71 -0.74 -7.44 7.40
N ALA A 72 -0.70 -7.28 6.08
CA ALA A 72 0.08 -6.24 5.41
C ALA A 72 -0.33 -4.82 5.86
N ARG A 73 -1.65 -4.57 5.97
CA ARG A 73 -2.16 -3.30 6.51
C ARG A 73 -1.80 -3.10 7.98
N TRP A 74 -1.77 -4.16 8.77
CA TRP A 74 -1.32 -4.08 10.17
C TRP A 74 0.15 -3.68 10.24
N TYR A 75 1.03 -4.34 9.48
CA TYR A 75 2.45 -3.98 9.41
C TYR A 75 2.67 -2.52 9.00
N LEU A 76 1.93 -2.05 7.99
CA LEU A 76 2.03 -0.65 7.56
C LEU A 76 1.65 0.33 8.69
N ARG A 77 0.61 0.02 9.48
CA ARG A 77 0.21 0.87 10.62
C ARG A 77 1.28 0.91 11.69
N GLU A 78 1.89 -0.23 12.04
CA GLU A 78 2.99 -0.26 13.01
C GLU A 78 4.22 0.49 12.50
N TYR A 79 4.55 0.35 11.22
CA TYR A 79 5.63 1.10 10.59
C TYR A 79 5.40 2.61 10.63
N ILE A 80 4.18 3.07 10.32
CA ILE A 80 3.81 4.49 10.42
C ILE A 80 3.97 5.00 11.85
N LYS A 81 3.51 4.25 12.87
CA LYS A 81 3.68 4.65 14.28
C LYS A 81 5.15 4.84 14.65
N ILE A 82 6.03 3.96 14.17
CA ILE A 82 7.48 4.08 14.41
C ILE A 82 8.02 5.35 13.74
N LEU A 83 7.67 5.58 12.47
CA LEU A 83 8.12 6.79 11.76
C LEU A 83 7.62 8.07 12.40
N GLN A 84 6.37 8.10 12.88
CA GLN A 84 5.81 9.25 13.57
C GLN A 84 6.60 9.59 14.83
N ARG A 85 6.94 8.58 15.64
CA ARG A 85 7.80 8.77 16.82
C ARG A 85 9.17 9.35 16.47
N ILE A 86 9.80 8.84 15.42
CA ILE A 86 11.11 9.32 14.95
C ILE A 86 11.05 10.78 14.49
N VAL A 87 9.93 11.22 13.89
CA VAL A 87 9.75 12.60 13.42
C VAL A 87 9.43 13.58 14.55
N GLU A 88 8.84 13.09 15.64
CA GLU A 88 8.47 13.90 16.82
C GLU A 88 9.65 14.09 17.80
N GLU A 89 10.72 13.30 17.68
CA GLU A 89 11.99 13.42 18.43
C GLU A 89 12.93 14.47 17.83
#